data_AF-A0A3B8PF20-F1
#
_entry.id   AF-A0A3B8PF20-F1
#
_cell.length_a   1.000
_cell.length_b   1.000
_cell.length_c   1.000
_cell.angle_alpha   90.00
_cell.angle_beta   90.00
_cell.angle_gamma   90.00
#
_symmetry.space_group_name_H-M   'P 1'
#
loop_
_entity.id
_entity.type
_entity.pdbx_description
1 polymer ?
#
loop_
_entity_poly.entity_id
_entity_poly.type
_entity_poly.pdbx_seq_one_letter_code
_entity_poly.pdbx_strand_id
1 'polypeptide(L)'
;MMVRWLLLFFVILSSGPSSAVAADGPLFEDRVYGLLKTYCWKCHGGEGRQAGLDLRSLPLIKRGGKHGPAVVAGSLEKSLLVQKLVGGQMPPGKELKPTAAHIETIKAWVVGGARARYVARDLDDAEEPALEESDRQWWAYRPPVRADLPAVAASSRVATPVDTFVLSRLEAAGLDLAAEASRTALVRRAHLDVLGLPPDP
;
A
#
# COMPACT_ATOMS: atom_id res chain seq x y z
N MET A 1 12.01 -39.00 69.88
CA MET A 1 12.80 -38.02 69.10
C MET A 1 11.93 -37.54 67.95
N MET A 2 11.27 -36.38 68.11
CA MET A 2 10.35 -35.79 67.13
C MET A 2 11.16 -35.04 66.07
N VAL A 3 11.10 -35.48 64.80
CA VAL A 3 11.68 -34.73 63.67
C VAL A 3 10.54 -33.98 62.97
N ARG A 4 10.67 -32.66 62.99
CA ARG A 4 9.67 -31.66 62.55
C ARG A 4 9.99 -31.29 61.10
N TRP A 5 9.20 -31.76 60.14
CA TRP A 5 9.35 -31.39 58.73
C TRP A 5 8.70 -30.03 58.47
N LEU A 6 9.51 -29.03 58.12
CA LEU A 6 9.09 -27.73 57.61
C LEU A 6 8.76 -27.86 56.11
N LEU A 7 7.49 -27.73 55.74
CA LEU A 7 7.06 -27.58 54.35
C LEU A 7 7.38 -26.15 53.88
N LEU A 8 8.37 -26.02 53.01
CA LEU A 8 8.65 -24.78 52.26
C LEU A 8 7.68 -24.70 51.07
N PHE A 9 6.73 -23.76 51.13
CA PHE A 9 5.88 -23.39 50.00
C PHE A 9 6.71 -22.60 48.98
N PHE A 10 7.04 -23.22 47.85
CA PHE A 10 7.71 -22.55 46.72
C PHE A 10 6.63 -21.89 45.85
N VAL A 11 6.46 -20.57 46.00
CA VAL A 11 5.58 -19.78 45.12
C VAL A 11 6.29 -19.61 43.77
N ILE A 12 5.85 -20.36 42.76
CA ILE A 12 6.32 -20.21 41.38
C ILE A 12 5.61 -18.98 40.78
N LEU A 13 6.32 -17.86 40.72
CA LEU A 13 5.84 -16.63 40.08
C LEU A 13 6.05 -16.75 38.57
N SER A 14 5.01 -17.19 37.86
CA SER A 14 5.02 -17.34 36.40
C SER A 14 5.02 -15.97 35.70
N SER A 15 6.20 -15.45 35.35
CA SER A 15 6.33 -14.30 34.47
C SER A 15 5.94 -14.70 33.03
N GLY A 16 4.71 -14.40 32.64
CA GLY A 16 4.29 -14.51 31.24
C GLY A 16 5.01 -13.48 30.36
N PRO A 17 5.33 -13.80 29.09
CA PRO A 17 5.91 -12.82 28.18
C PRO A 17 4.91 -11.70 27.93
N SER A 18 5.27 -10.49 28.35
CA SER A 18 4.56 -9.27 27.95
C SER A 18 4.94 -8.97 26.50
N SER A 19 4.09 -9.39 25.56
CA SER A 19 4.14 -8.87 24.19
C SER A 19 3.68 -7.42 24.22
N ALA A 20 4.61 -6.51 24.53
CA ALA A 20 4.48 -5.12 24.14
C ALA A 20 4.56 -5.09 22.61
N VAL A 21 3.40 -5.22 21.95
CA VAL A 21 3.25 -4.73 20.59
C VAL A 21 3.60 -3.25 20.66
N ALA A 22 4.79 -2.88 20.18
CA ALA A 22 5.07 -1.48 19.91
C ALA A 22 3.92 -1.00 19.02
N ALA A 23 3.09 -0.11 19.56
CA ALA A 23 1.94 0.42 18.85
C ALA A 23 2.46 1.30 17.71
N ASP A 24 2.78 0.66 16.60
CA ASP A 24 3.07 1.33 15.35
C ASP A 24 1.88 2.26 15.04
N GLY A 25 2.15 3.56 14.96
CA GLY A 25 1.14 4.55 14.58
C GLY A 25 0.53 4.23 13.20
N PRO A 26 -0.65 4.79 12.87
CA PRO A 26 -1.30 4.49 11.59
C PRO A 26 -0.42 4.91 10.41
N LEU A 27 -0.51 4.23 9.28
CA LEU A 27 0.19 4.65 8.07
C LEU A 27 -0.37 5.97 7.53
N PHE A 28 0.48 6.74 6.87
CA PHE A 28 0.13 8.02 6.27
C PHE A 28 -1.10 7.90 5.36
N GLU A 29 -1.11 6.94 4.45
CA GLU A 29 -2.17 6.75 3.46
C GLU A 29 -3.50 6.33 4.08
N ASP A 30 -3.44 5.51 5.13
CA ASP A 30 -4.63 4.86 5.70
C ASP A 30 -5.45 5.85 6.54
N ARG A 31 -4.79 6.78 7.27
CA ARG A 31 -5.48 7.64 8.25
C ARG A 31 -5.08 9.12 8.24
N VAL A 32 -3.93 9.50 7.69
CA VAL A 32 -3.42 10.89 7.76
C VAL A 32 -3.64 11.66 6.46
N TYR A 33 -3.48 10.98 5.32
CA TYR A 33 -3.60 11.56 3.98
C TYR A 33 -4.95 12.27 3.79
N GLY A 34 -6.05 11.59 4.14
CA GLY A 34 -7.39 12.17 4.07
C GLY A 34 -7.54 13.42 4.93
N LEU A 35 -6.94 13.42 6.14
CA LEU A 35 -7.00 14.57 7.04
C LEU A 35 -6.23 15.77 6.46
N LEU A 36 -4.99 15.58 5.99
CA LEU A 36 -4.22 16.67 5.41
C LEU A 36 -4.86 17.20 4.12
N LYS A 37 -5.46 16.31 3.31
CA LYS A 37 -6.24 16.70 2.14
C LYS A 37 -7.44 17.57 2.48
N THR A 38 -8.20 17.20 3.51
CA THR A 38 -9.40 17.93 3.92
C THR A 38 -9.06 19.28 4.56
N TYR A 39 -8.05 19.34 5.42
CA TYR A 39 -7.82 20.51 6.27
C TYR A 39 -6.67 21.41 5.82
N CYS A 40 -5.68 20.90 5.09
CA CYS A 40 -4.40 21.59 4.93
C CYS A 40 -4.07 21.94 3.48
N TRP A 41 -4.38 21.07 2.52
CA TRP A 41 -3.88 21.20 1.14
C TRP A 41 -4.35 22.44 0.38
N LYS A 42 -5.49 23.02 0.75
CA LYS A 42 -5.95 24.29 0.17
C LYS A 42 -4.87 25.39 0.28
N CYS A 43 -4.12 25.39 1.38
CA CYS A 43 -3.11 26.41 1.68
C CYS A 43 -1.68 25.87 1.74
N HIS A 44 -1.51 24.55 1.87
CA HIS A 44 -0.22 23.87 1.96
C HIS A 44 -0.17 22.61 1.06
N GLY A 45 -0.47 22.77 -0.23
CA GLY A 45 -0.36 21.73 -1.25
C GLY A 45 -0.54 22.28 -2.67
N GLY A 46 0.17 21.72 -3.64
CA GLY A 46 -0.02 22.04 -5.06
C GLY A 46 0.38 23.48 -5.37
N GLU A 47 -0.55 24.30 -5.85
CA GLU A 47 -0.32 25.74 -6.07
C GLU A 47 -0.42 26.56 -4.78
N GLY A 48 -1.17 26.06 -3.79
CA GLY A 48 -1.27 26.67 -2.46
C GLY A 48 -0.07 26.26 -1.60
N ARG A 49 1.14 26.75 -1.88
CA ARG A 49 2.36 26.46 -1.08
C ARG A 49 2.65 27.59 -0.09
N GLN A 50 1.71 27.93 0.81
CA GLN A 50 1.96 28.97 1.80
C GLN A 50 3.17 28.60 2.66
N ALA A 51 4.02 29.61 2.92
CA ALA A 51 5.33 29.43 3.57
C ALA A 51 6.25 28.41 2.85
N GLY A 52 6.03 28.13 1.57
CA GLY A 52 6.80 27.14 0.81
C GLY A 52 6.58 25.70 1.26
N LEU A 53 5.48 25.43 1.99
CA LEU A 53 5.19 24.10 2.55
C LEU A 53 4.20 23.34 1.66
N ASP A 54 4.50 22.08 1.37
CA ASP A 54 3.59 21.14 0.71
C ASP A 54 3.40 19.88 1.57
N LEU A 55 2.15 19.58 1.92
CA LEU A 55 1.76 18.48 2.80
C LEU A 55 1.17 17.29 2.06
N ARG A 56 1.38 17.16 0.75
CA ARG A 56 0.81 16.09 -0.09
C ARG A 56 1.54 14.77 0.00
N SER A 57 2.82 14.76 0.36
CA SER A 57 3.62 13.54 0.50
C SER A 57 4.55 13.58 1.70
N LEU A 58 4.91 12.41 2.23
CA LEU A 58 5.82 12.31 3.37
C LEU A 58 7.19 12.97 3.12
N PRO A 59 7.84 12.81 1.94
CA PRO A 59 9.10 13.51 1.68
C PRO A 59 8.97 15.04 1.71
N LEU A 60 7.91 15.60 1.12
CA LEU A 60 7.63 17.04 1.16
C LEU A 60 7.33 17.53 2.58
N ILE A 61 6.57 16.76 3.36
CA ILE A 61 6.29 17.06 4.78
C ILE A 61 7.59 17.08 5.61
N LYS A 62 8.49 16.12 5.37
CA LYS A 62 9.79 16.02 6.06
C LYS A 62 10.73 17.15 5.66
N ARG A 63 10.75 17.54 4.38
CA ARG A 63 11.50 18.69 3.90
C ARG A 63 10.99 19.98 4.54
N GLY A 64 9.67 20.10 4.65
CA GLY A 64 9.01 21.24 5.26
C GLY A 64 9.04 22.49 4.39
N GLY A 65 8.92 23.66 5.01
CA GLY A 65 8.90 24.95 4.32
C GLY A 65 9.93 25.92 4.87
N LYS A 66 9.66 27.23 4.74
CA LYS A 66 10.52 28.32 5.21
C LYS A 66 10.90 28.27 6.70
N HIS A 67 10.15 27.52 7.51
CA HIS A 67 10.37 27.39 8.95
C HIS A 67 10.98 26.02 9.35
N GLY A 68 11.42 25.22 8.38
CA GLY A 68 11.96 23.88 8.60
C GLY A 68 10.92 22.77 8.45
N PRO A 69 11.27 21.54 8.87
CA PRO A 69 10.43 20.34 8.74
C PRO A 69 9.04 20.52 9.36
N ALA A 70 8.00 20.10 8.65
CA ALA A 70 6.65 20.09 9.23
C ALA A 70 6.49 18.95 10.25
N VAL A 71 7.15 17.82 10.01
CA VAL A 71 7.14 16.65 10.91
C VAL A 71 8.55 16.14 11.14
N VAL A 72 8.85 15.86 12.41
CA VAL A 72 10.03 15.13 12.86
C VAL A 72 9.56 13.81 13.44
N ALA A 73 9.93 12.70 12.79
CA ALA A 73 9.52 11.36 13.19
C ALA A 73 9.86 11.07 14.66
N GLY A 74 8.89 10.54 15.40
CA GLY A 74 9.02 10.20 16.82
C GLY A 74 8.92 11.40 17.78
N SER A 75 8.76 12.64 17.30
CA SER A 75 8.78 13.82 18.16
C SER A 75 7.64 14.81 17.86
N LEU A 76 6.66 14.86 18.76
CA LEU A 76 5.59 15.87 18.71
C LEU A 76 6.14 17.28 18.93
N GLU A 77 7.03 17.43 19.93
CA GLU A 77 7.65 18.70 20.31
C GLU A 77 8.46 19.33 19.19
N LYS A 78 9.10 18.52 18.33
CA LYS A 78 9.88 19.03 17.19
C LYS A 78 9.07 19.12 15.89
N SER A 79 7.79 18.73 15.91
CA SER A 79 6.94 18.71 14.72
C SER A 79 6.05 19.97 14.66
N LEU A 80 6.43 20.92 13.80
CA LEU A 80 5.69 22.18 13.63
C LEU A 80 4.21 21.95 13.26
N LEU A 81 3.91 20.93 12.45
CA LEU A 81 2.53 20.56 12.11
C LEU A 81 1.71 20.29 13.38
N VAL A 82 2.25 19.50 14.32
CA VAL A 82 1.56 19.16 15.56
C VAL A 82 1.39 20.40 16.44
N GLN A 83 2.44 21.21 16.59
CA GLN A 83 2.37 22.44 17.39
C GLN A 83 1.28 23.39 16.89
N LYS A 84 1.18 23.58 15.56
CA LYS A 84 0.19 24.48 14.94
C LYS A 84 -1.24 23.96 15.02
N LEU A 85 -1.41 22.63 15.00
CA LEU A 85 -2.72 21.99 15.19
C LEU A 85 -3.18 22.10 16.65
N VAL A 86 -2.30 21.79 17.61
CA VAL A 86 -2.62 21.84 19.05
C VAL A 86 -2.88 23.27 19.50
N GLY A 87 -2.11 24.24 19.02
CA GLY A 87 -2.33 25.65 19.33
C GLY A 87 -3.49 26.29 18.57
N GLY A 88 -4.22 25.53 17.74
CA GLY A 88 -5.40 25.99 17.02
C GLY A 88 -5.13 27.03 15.92
N GLN A 89 -3.86 27.29 15.60
CA GLN A 89 -3.47 28.26 14.58
C GLN A 89 -3.75 27.76 13.16
N MET A 90 -3.76 26.44 12.96
CA MET A 90 -4.03 25.81 11.67
C MET A 90 -5.22 24.84 11.75
N PRO A 91 -6.12 24.82 10.74
CA PRO A 91 -6.23 25.80 9.63
C PRO A 91 -6.62 27.20 10.11
N PRO A 92 -6.33 28.32 9.41
CA PRO A 92 -6.54 29.67 9.95
C PRO A 92 -8.01 30.13 9.88
N GLY A 93 -8.37 31.14 10.69
CA GLY A 93 -9.64 31.85 10.58
C GLY A 93 -10.87 30.94 10.67
N LYS A 94 -11.80 31.11 9.71
CA LYS A 94 -13.06 30.38 9.60
C LYS A 94 -12.96 29.07 8.78
N GLU A 95 -11.75 28.64 8.43
CA GLU A 95 -11.55 27.37 7.73
C GLU A 95 -12.00 26.19 8.60
N LEU A 96 -12.37 25.10 7.95
CA LEU A 96 -12.82 23.88 8.62
C LEU A 96 -11.70 23.36 9.54
N LYS A 97 -12.00 23.19 10.83
CA LYS A 97 -11.02 22.72 11.82
C LYS A 97 -11.06 21.20 11.99
N PRO A 98 -9.91 20.53 12.17
CA PRO A 98 -9.89 19.14 12.57
C PRO A 98 -10.46 18.97 13.99
N THR A 99 -11.11 17.83 14.23
CA THR A 99 -11.60 17.47 15.56
C THR A 99 -10.43 17.02 16.45
N ALA A 100 -10.64 16.92 17.76
CA ALA A 100 -9.63 16.37 18.68
C ALA A 100 -9.15 14.97 18.24
N ALA A 101 -10.06 14.10 17.80
CA ALA A 101 -9.73 12.76 17.31
C ALA A 101 -8.84 12.78 16.05
N HIS A 102 -9.05 13.75 15.15
CA HIS A 102 -8.18 13.93 13.99
C HIS A 102 -6.78 14.39 14.40
N ILE A 103 -6.67 15.31 15.35
CA ILE A 103 -5.37 15.76 15.88
C ILE A 103 -4.64 14.61 16.55
N GLU A 104 -5.33 13.79 17.35
CA GLU A 104 -4.73 12.60 17.98
C GLU A 104 -4.26 11.56 16.95
N THR A 105 -4.98 11.38 15.85
CA THR A 105 -4.55 10.50 14.74
C THR A 105 -3.23 10.99 14.14
N ILE A 106 -3.08 12.28 13.92
CA ILE A 106 -1.85 12.88 13.39
C ILE A 106 -0.71 12.75 14.41
N LYS A 107 -0.96 12.97 15.70
CA LYS A 107 0.05 12.78 16.76
C LYS A 107 0.52 11.33 16.81
N ALA A 108 -0.40 10.37 16.82
CA ALA A 108 -0.08 8.95 16.85
C ALA A 108 0.79 8.54 15.65
N TRP A 109 0.49 9.05 14.46
CA TRP A 109 1.33 8.85 13.29
C TRP A 109 2.74 9.41 13.45
N VAL A 110 2.87 10.64 13.96
CA VAL A 110 4.19 11.26 14.20
C VAL A 110 5.00 10.45 15.21
N VAL A 111 4.39 10.06 16.34
CA VAL A 111 5.03 9.23 17.37
C VAL A 111 5.42 7.86 16.81
N GLY A 112 4.56 7.27 15.99
CA GLY A 112 4.80 6.01 15.28
C GLY A 112 5.84 6.09 14.14
N GLY A 113 6.66 7.13 14.11
CA GLY A 113 7.77 7.29 13.16
C GLY A 113 7.39 7.96 11.84
N ALA A 114 6.20 8.57 11.74
CA ALA A 114 5.68 9.19 10.53
C ALA A 114 5.78 8.26 9.30
N ARG A 115 5.30 7.02 9.47
CA ARG A 115 5.42 5.95 8.46
C ARG A 115 4.47 6.18 7.28
N ALA A 116 4.91 5.79 6.09
CA ALA A 116 4.12 5.75 4.86
C ALA A 116 4.37 4.42 4.14
N ARG A 117 3.33 3.88 3.50
CA ARG A 117 3.43 2.68 2.66
C ARG A 117 4.15 3.01 1.36
N TYR A 118 3.82 4.15 0.77
CA TYR A 118 4.42 4.69 -0.43
C TYR A 118 5.25 5.91 -0.04
N VAL A 119 6.56 5.77 -0.14
CA VAL A 119 7.44 6.95 -0.26
C VAL A 119 7.23 7.51 -1.67
N ALA A 120 6.18 8.33 -1.83
CA ALA A 120 6.01 9.10 -3.06
C ALA A 120 7.30 9.88 -3.30
N ARG A 121 7.91 9.73 -4.49
CA ARG A 121 9.08 10.52 -4.88
C ARG A 121 8.74 11.99 -4.72
N ASP A 122 9.74 12.80 -4.35
CA ASP A 122 9.59 14.24 -4.15
C ASP A 122 8.80 14.85 -5.32
N LEU A 123 7.59 15.35 -5.04
CA LEU A 123 6.67 15.97 -6.02
C LEU A 123 7.03 17.44 -6.25
N ASP A 124 8.31 17.79 -6.09
CA ASP A 124 8.77 19.07 -6.60
C ASP A 124 8.58 19.08 -8.11
N ASP A 125 8.64 20.27 -8.66
CA ASP A 125 8.78 20.56 -10.09
C ASP A 125 10.09 19.98 -10.68
N ALA A 126 10.58 18.85 -10.14
CA ALA A 126 11.48 17.95 -10.83
C ALA A 126 10.77 17.56 -12.12
N GLU A 127 11.29 18.07 -13.24
CA GLU A 127 11.05 17.50 -14.55
C GLU A 127 10.97 15.99 -14.38
N GLU A 128 9.88 15.37 -14.88
CA GLU A 128 9.84 13.92 -14.93
C GLU A 128 11.18 13.47 -15.50
N PRO A 129 11.87 12.53 -14.83
CA PRO A 129 13.19 12.11 -15.28
C PRO A 129 13.06 11.77 -16.76
N ALA A 130 13.91 12.41 -17.58
CA ALA A 130 13.82 12.26 -19.02
C ALA A 130 13.83 10.76 -19.34
N LEU A 131 12.81 10.29 -20.06
CA LEU A 131 12.68 8.88 -20.41
C LEU A 131 13.98 8.41 -21.05
N GLU A 132 14.65 7.48 -20.37
CA GLU A 132 15.87 6.89 -20.87
C GLU A 132 15.54 5.91 -22.00
N GLU A 133 16.51 5.56 -22.83
CA GLU A 133 16.30 4.58 -23.90
C GLU A 133 15.90 3.21 -23.33
N SER A 134 16.36 2.85 -22.15
CA SER A 134 15.94 1.64 -21.44
C SER A 134 14.47 1.66 -21.03
N ASP A 135 13.91 2.83 -20.69
CA ASP A 135 12.49 2.95 -20.36
C ASP A 135 11.64 2.62 -21.61
N ARG A 136 12.09 3.08 -22.78
CA ARG A 136 11.44 2.80 -24.07
C ARG A 136 11.50 1.33 -24.48
N GLN A 137 12.42 0.56 -23.90
CA GLN A 137 12.54 -0.89 -24.14
C GLN A 137 11.55 -1.73 -23.32
N TRP A 138 10.83 -1.13 -22.36
CA TRP A 138 9.82 -1.85 -21.60
C TRP A 138 8.71 -2.38 -22.53
N TRP A 139 8.20 -3.57 -22.22
CA TRP A 139 7.26 -4.28 -23.08
C TRP A 139 6.00 -3.46 -23.42
N ALA A 140 5.54 -2.61 -22.50
CA ALA A 140 4.35 -1.79 -22.66
C ALA A 140 4.52 -0.59 -23.60
N TYR A 141 5.76 -0.15 -23.84
CA TYR A 141 6.08 0.98 -24.72
C TYR A 141 6.54 0.56 -26.12
N ARG A 142 6.62 -0.75 -26.37
CA ARG A 142 6.99 -1.31 -27.66
C ARG A 142 5.74 -1.70 -28.44
N PRO A 143 5.68 -1.43 -29.75
CA PRO A 143 4.57 -1.91 -30.56
C PRO A 143 4.53 -3.44 -30.52
N PRO A 144 3.36 -4.06 -30.32
CA PRO A 144 3.23 -5.51 -30.36
C PRO A 144 3.58 -6.02 -31.76
N VAL A 145 4.46 -7.01 -31.83
CA VAL A 145 4.86 -7.68 -33.07
C VAL A 145 4.18 -9.05 -33.11
N ARG A 146 3.56 -9.38 -34.24
CA ARG A 146 2.92 -10.68 -34.44
C ARG A 146 4.01 -11.74 -34.55
N ALA A 147 4.06 -12.68 -33.60
CA ALA A 147 4.98 -13.80 -33.64
C ALA A 147 4.55 -14.84 -34.69
N ASP A 148 5.54 -15.52 -35.27
CA ASP A 148 5.30 -16.68 -36.12
C ASP A 148 4.68 -17.82 -35.32
N LEU A 149 3.76 -18.55 -35.95
CA LEU A 149 3.08 -19.67 -35.32
C LEU A 149 3.94 -20.93 -35.41
N PRO A 150 4.18 -21.65 -34.30
CA PRO A 150 4.91 -22.91 -34.32
C PRO A 150 4.22 -23.96 -35.23
N ALA A 151 4.99 -24.85 -35.84
CA ALA A 151 4.39 -26.04 -36.46
C ALA A 151 4.00 -27.03 -35.35
N VAL A 152 2.79 -27.58 -35.41
CA VAL A 152 2.27 -28.59 -34.48
C VAL A 152 1.67 -29.76 -35.24
N ALA A 153 1.81 -30.96 -34.70
CA ALA A 153 1.29 -32.18 -35.33
C ALA A 153 -0.25 -32.23 -35.26
N ALA A 154 -0.83 -31.83 -34.13
CA ALA A 154 -2.28 -31.82 -33.89
C ALA A 154 -2.96 -30.57 -34.48
N SER A 155 -2.69 -30.24 -35.75
CA SER A 155 -3.21 -29.03 -36.40
C SER A 155 -4.75 -28.96 -36.45
N SER A 156 -5.44 -30.11 -36.48
CA SER A 156 -6.91 -30.19 -36.41
C SER A 156 -7.50 -29.75 -35.07
N ARG A 157 -6.68 -29.66 -34.02
CA ARG A 157 -7.07 -29.22 -32.67
C ARG A 157 -6.86 -27.72 -32.43
N VAL A 158 -6.29 -27.00 -33.38
CA VAL A 158 -6.03 -25.56 -33.28
C VAL A 158 -7.33 -24.80 -33.59
N ALA A 159 -7.96 -24.21 -32.58
CA ALA A 159 -9.12 -23.34 -32.76
C ALA A 159 -8.70 -21.87 -32.91
N THR A 160 -7.62 -21.48 -32.21
CA THR A 160 -7.03 -20.13 -32.27
C THR A 160 -5.50 -20.23 -32.39
N PRO A 161 -4.82 -19.17 -32.88
CA PRO A 161 -3.36 -19.15 -32.94
C PRO A 161 -2.65 -19.36 -31.59
N VAL A 162 -3.33 -19.10 -30.47
CA VAL A 162 -2.81 -19.36 -29.12
C VAL A 162 -2.63 -20.86 -28.89
N ASP A 163 -3.55 -21.68 -29.40
CA ASP A 163 -3.52 -23.13 -29.23
C ASP A 163 -2.27 -23.73 -29.87
N THR A 164 -1.76 -23.12 -30.94
CA THR A 164 -0.51 -23.53 -31.58
C THR A 164 0.69 -23.42 -30.63
N PHE A 165 0.77 -22.34 -29.84
CA PHE A 165 1.85 -22.18 -28.85
C PHE A 165 1.70 -23.16 -27.69
N VAL A 166 0.45 -23.43 -27.26
CA VAL A 166 0.17 -24.40 -26.18
C VAL A 166 0.50 -25.82 -26.65
N LEU A 167 -0.02 -26.23 -27.80
CA LEU A 167 0.23 -27.55 -28.40
C LEU A 167 1.72 -27.78 -28.64
N SER A 168 2.45 -26.80 -29.16
CA SER A 168 3.90 -26.93 -29.36
C SER A 168 4.64 -27.31 -28.08
N ARG A 169 4.23 -26.75 -26.92
CA ARG A 169 4.81 -27.10 -25.61
C ARG A 169 4.32 -28.45 -25.09
N LEU A 170 3.05 -28.79 -25.29
CA LEU A 170 2.47 -30.07 -24.88
C LEU A 170 3.08 -31.23 -25.67
N GLU A 171 3.16 -31.11 -26.99
CA GLU A 171 3.74 -32.12 -27.89
C GLU A 171 5.21 -32.38 -27.53
N ALA A 172 5.99 -31.33 -27.25
CA ALA A 172 7.38 -31.46 -26.79
C ALA A 172 7.51 -32.20 -25.44
N ALA A 173 6.45 -32.16 -24.62
CA ALA A 173 6.35 -32.89 -23.36
C ALA A 173 5.64 -34.25 -23.49
N GLY A 174 5.26 -34.67 -24.71
CA GLY A 174 4.50 -35.91 -24.94
C GLY A 174 3.05 -35.87 -24.42
N LEU A 175 2.48 -34.67 -24.30
CA LEU A 175 1.11 -34.42 -23.84
C LEU A 175 0.23 -33.91 -24.99
N ASP A 176 -1.08 -33.97 -24.79
CA ASP A 176 -2.09 -33.37 -25.68
C ASP A 176 -3.01 -32.45 -24.87
N LEU A 177 -3.73 -31.57 -25.56
CA LEU A 177 -4.78 -30.75 -24.98
C LEU A 177 -5.84 -31.64 -24.32
N ALA A 178 -6.38 -31.18 -23.19
CA ALA A 178 -7.48 -31.88 -22.52
C ALA A 178 -8.72 -31.98 -23.43
N ALA A 179 -9.61 -32.91 -23.10
CA ALA A 179 -10.93 -32.98 -23.72
C ALA A 179 -11.74 -31.70 -23.43
N GLU A 180 -12.62 -31.34 -24.36
CA GLU A 180 -13.50 -30.18 -24.18
C GLU A 180 -14.41 -30.38 -22.96
N ALA A 181 -14.55 -29.33 -22.15
CA ALA A 181 -15.41 -29.37 -20.98
C ALA A 181 -16.89 -29.45 -21.39
N SER A 182 -17.69 -30.19 -20.63
CA SER A 182 -19.13 -30.24 -20.85
C SER A 182 -19.78 -28.87 -20.70
N ARG A 183 -20.92 -28.65 -21.36
CA ARG A 183 -21.69 -27.39 -21.23
C ARG A 183 -22.00 -27.05 -19.77
N THR A 184 -22.36 -28.06 -18.97
CA THR A 184 -22.61 -27.88 -17.53
C THR A 184 -21.37 -27.37 -16.78
N ALA A 185 -20.19 -27.93 -17.09
CA ALA A 185 -18.94 -27.48 -16.48
C ALA A 185 -18.59 -26.04 -16.89
N LEU A 186 -18.78 -25.69 -18.17
CA LEU A 186 -18.55 -24.34 -18.69
C LEU A 186 -19.49 -23.32 -18.02
N VAL A 187 -20.79 -23.60 -17.94
CA VAL A 187 -21.77 -22.72 -17.28
C VAL A 187 -21.41 -22.50 -15.82
N ARG A 188 -21.06 -23.57 -15.10
CA ARG A 188 -20.66 -23.46 -13.69
C ARG A 188 -19.41 -22.58 -13.52
N ARG A 189 -18.39 -22.75 -14.36
CA ARG A 189 -17.16 -21.94 -14.31
C ARG A 189 -17.45 -20.47 -14.58
N ALA A 190 -18.21 -20.17 -15.64
CA ALA A 190 -18.60 -18.81 -15.97
C ALA A 190 -19.38 -18.14 -14.82
N HIS A 191 -20.30 -18.86 -14.17
CA HIS A 191 -21.05 -18.35 -13.02
C HIS A 191 -20.14 -18.01 -11.83
N LEU A 192 -19.21 -18.91 -11.49
CA LEU A 192 -18.27 -18.68 -10.39
C LEU A 192 -17.30 -17.54 -10.70
N ASP A 193 -16.82 -17.41 -11.93
CA ASP A 193 -15.87 -16.37 -12.31
C ASP A 193 -16.52 -14.98 -12.37
N VAL A 194 -17.77 -14.88 -12.83
CA VAL A 194 -18.46 -13.59 -13.03
C VAL A 194 -19.22 -13.14 -11.78
N LEU A 195 -19.91 -14.07 -11.09
CA LEU A 195 -20.82 -13.75 -9.98
C LEU A 195 -20.26 -14.20 -8.62
N GLY A 196 -19.28 -15.11 -8.59
CA GLY A 196 -18.78 -15.70 -7.34
C GLY A 196 -19.70 -16.77 -6.74
N LEU A 197 -20.78 -17.16 -7.44
CA LEU A 197 -21.80 -18.11 -6.97
C LEU A 197 -22.09 -19.18 -8.03
N PRO A 198 -22.47 -20.41 -7.64
CA PRO A 198 -22.87 -21.44 -8.61
C PRO A 198 -24.16 -21.05 -9.35
N PRO A 199 -24.45 -21.67 -10.51
CA PRO A 199 -25.71 -21.48 -11.23
C PRO A 199 -26.90 -22.03 -10.43
N ASP A 200 -28.09 -21.45 -10.65
CA ASP A 200 -29.34 -21.98 -10.10
C ASP A 200 -29.61 -23.39 -10.66
N PRO A 201 -30.20 -24.30 -9.85
CA PRO A 201 -30.47 -25.68 -10.23
C PRO A 201 -31.37 -25.86 -11.47
#